data_AF-B7XFX2-F1
#
_entry.id   AF-B7XFX2-F1
#
_cell.length_a   1.000
_cell.length_b   1.000
_cell.length_c   1.000
_cell.angle_alpha   90.00
_cell.angle_beta   90.00
_cell.angle_gamma   90.00
#
_symmetry.space_group_name_H-M   'P 1'
#
loop_
_entity.id
_entity.type
_entity.pdbx_description
1 polymer ?
#
loop_
_entity_poly.entity_id
_entity_poly.type
_entity_poly.pdbx_seq_one_letter_code
_entity_poly.pdbx_strand_id
1 'polypeptide(L)'
;DKISFINEAISEIACHGKGARWLVPSVRTIIDIGGQDCKALRLDGKGDMVKFITNDKCASGTGRFLEVMAKVMNLKLEEMGEMSLRSKHPVTFASACTVWAQADVIQHLNDKVPIEDIAAGVNNAMASRMSTLANNIGLESDVCV
;
A
#
# COMPACT_ATOMS: atom_id res chain seq x y z
N ASP A 1 -15.07 11.94 -23.83
CA ASP A 1 -14.87 10.98 -24.94
C ASP A 1 -15.25 9.56 -24.51
N LYS A 2 -16.17 8.91 -25.23
CA LYS A 2 -16.44 7.48 -25.10
C LYS A 2 -15.72 6.77 -26.25
N ILE A 3 -14.82 5.85 -25.93
CA ILE A 3 -14.12 5.03 -26.91
C ILE A 3 -15.16 4.11 -27.58
N SER A 4 -15.21 4.12 -28.91
CA SER A 4 -16.34 3.61 -29.72
C SER A 4 -16.59 2.10 -29.62
N PHE A 5 -15.61 1.32 -29.14
CA PHE A 5 -15.71 -0.13 -28.98
C PHE A 5 -15.99 -0.59 -27.54
N ILE A 6 -16.18 0.34 -26.59
CA ILE A 6 -16.45 -0.02 -25.19
C ILE A 6 -17.95 -0.26 -25.00
N ASN A 7 -18.31 -1.48 -24.64
CA ASN A 7 -19.70 -1.89 -24.40
C ASN A 7 -20.15 -1.58 -22.97
N GLU A 8 -19.23 -1.61 -22.01
CA GLU A 8 -19.52 -1.38 -20.60
C GLU A 8 -18.30 -0.79 -19.88
N ALA A 9 -18.54 0.04 -18.88
CA ALA A 9 -17.51 0.56 -17.99
C ALA A 9 -17.90 0.22 -16.55
N ILE A 10 -17.15 -0.67 -15.92
CA ILE A 10 -17.37 -1.13 -14.54
C ILE A 10 -16.27 -0.53 -13.67
N SER A 11 -16.63 -0.05 -12.48
CA SER A 11 -15.64 0.47 -11.52
C SER A 11 -14.67 -0.64 -11.10
N GLU A 12 -13.37 -0.31 -11.07
CA GLU A 12 -12.34 -1.21 -10.52
C GLU A 12 -12.64 -1.68 -9.10
N ILE A 13 -13.32 -0.87 -8.28
CA ILE A 13 -13.75 -1.25 -6.92
C ILE A 13 -14.68 -2.47 -6.96
N ALA A 14 -15.63 -2.47 -7.89
CA ALA A 14 -16.53 -3.61 -8.09
C ALA A 14 -15.77 -4.82 -8.68
N CYS A 15 -14.85 -4.58 -9.61
CA CYS A 15 -14.01 -5.64 -10.19
C CYS A 15 -13.13 -6.32 -9.14
N HIS A 16 -12.42 -5.55 -8.30
CA HIS A 16 -11.58 -6.06 -7.22
C HIS A 16 -12.42 -6.77 -6.15
N GLY A 17 -13.56 -6.19 -5.76
CA GLY A 17 -14.50 -6.83 -4.82
C GLY A 17 -14.93 -8.21 -5.30
N LYS A 18 -15.36 -8.30 -6.57
CA LYS A 18 -15.80 -9.55 -7.18
C LYS A 18 -14.65 -10.56 -7.35
N GLY A 19 -13.48 -10.10 -7.79
CA GLY A 19 -12.30 -10.94 -7.97
C GLY A 19 -11.80 -11.53 -6.64
N ALA A 20 -11.68 -10.69 -5.61
CA ALA A 20 -11.29 -11.13 -4.28
C ALA A 20 -12.29 -12.13 -3.70
N ARG A 21 -13.60 -11.89 -3.84
CA ARG A 21 -14.65 -12.82 -3.40
C ARG A 21 -14.61 -14.16 -4.15
N TRP A 22 -14.23 -14.13 -5.42
CA TRP A 22 -14.09 -15.35 -6.22
C TRP A 22 -12.87 -16.18 -5.79
N LEU A 23 -11.73 -15.54 -5.52
CA LEU A 23 -10.51 -16.21 -5.07
C LEU A 23 -10.59 -16.67 -3.61
N VAL A 24 -11.17 -15.83 -2.74
CA VAL A 24 -11.28 -16.05 -1.29
C VAL A 24 -12.75 -15.88 -0.90
N PRO A 25 -13.56 -16.96 -0.93
CA PRO A 25 -15.00 -16.89 -0.66
C PRO A 25 -15.37 -16.42 0.74
N SER A 26 -14.45 -16.30 1.69
CA SER A 26 -14.71 -15.75 3.02
C SER A 26 -14.31 -14.29 3.19
N VAL A 27 -13.64 -13.68 2.19
CA VAL A 27 -13.07 -12.33 2.31
C VAL A 27 -14.10 -11.30 2.78
N ARG A 28 -13.69 -10.46 3.73
CA ARG A 28 -14.48 -9.33 4.24
C ARG A 28 -13.77 -8.01 4.06
N THR A 29 -12.44 -8.00 4.06
CA THR A 29 -11.66 -6.78 3.87
C THR A 29 -10.72 -6.96 2.68
N ILE A 30 -10.67 -5.96 1.80
CA ILE A 30 -9.73 -5.91 0.68
C ILE A 30 -8.91 -4.63 0.82
N ILE A 31 -7.60 -4.73 0.71
CA ILE A 31 -6.68 -3.60 0.65
C ILE A 31 -6.05 -3.62 -0.75
N ASP A 32 -6.24 -2.57 -1.52
CA ASP A 32 -5.65 -2.44 -2.86
C ASP A 32 -4.61 -1.33 -2.82
N ILE A 33 -3.35 -1.67 -3.11
CA ILE A 33 -2.22 -0.73 -3.15
C ILE A 33 -1.78 -0.59 -4.59
N GLY A 34 -2.29 0.44 -5.26
CA GLY A 34 -1.87 0.82 -6.60
C GLY A 34 -0.59 1.65 -6.63
N GLY A 35 -0.17 2.04 -7.82
CA GLY A 35 0.99 2.91 -8.00
C GLY A 35 0.76 4.34 -7.49
N GLN A 36 -0.41 4.91 -7.76
CA GLN A 36 -0.71 6.33 -7.50
C GLN A 36 -1.84 6.55 -6.50
N ASP A 37 -2.62 5.52 -6.22
CA ASP A 37 -3.69 5.53 -5.24
C ASP A 37 -3.68 4.24 -4.43
N CYS A 38 -4.43 4.24 -3.34
CA CYS A 38 -4.69 3.05 -2.56
C CYS A 38 -6.12 3.05 -2.03
N LYS A 39 -6.65 1.87 -1.75
CA LYS A 39 -8.05 1.65 -1.41
C LYS A 39 -8.17 0.64 -0.29
N ALA A 40 -9.22 0.78 0.51
CA ALA A 40 -9.66 -0.25 1.43
C ALA A 40 -11.17 -0.46 1.25
N LEU A 41 -11.58 -1.72 1.13
CA LEU A 41 -12.95 -2.12 0.84
C LEU A 41 -13.42 -3.11 1.90
N ARG A 42 -14.68 -3.00 2.31
CA ARG A 42 -15.36 -3.97 3.18
C ARG A 42 -16.54 -4.57 2.46
N LEU A 43 -16.61 -5.90 2.49
CA LEU A 43 -17.72 -6.70 1.98
C LEU A 43 -18.55 -7.28 3.13
N ASP A 44 -19.82 -7.54 2.86
CA ASP A 44 -20.69 -8.26 3.80
C ASP A 44 -20.55 -9.79 3.68
N GLY A 45 -21.40 -10.51 4.43
CA GLY A 45 -21.47 -11.97 4.40
C GLY A 45 -21.72 -12.59 3.02
N LYS A 46 -22.45 -11.87 2.16
CA LYS A 46 -22.84 -12.29 0.82
C LYS A 46 -21.77 -11.94 -0.23
N GLY A 47 -20.87 -11.02 0.11
CA GLY A 47 -19.80 -10.52 -0.77
C GLY A 47 -20.16 -9.19 -1.44
N ASP A 48 -21.21 -8.51 -0.97
CA ASP A 48 -21.63 -7.21 -1.49
C ASP A 48 -20.83 -6.08 -0.82
N MET A 49 -20.57 -5.01 -1.57
CA MET A 49 -19.79 -3.86 -1.10
C MET A 49 -20.55 -3.10 0.00
N VAL A 50 -20.01 -3.08 1.21
CA VAL A 50 -20.58 -2.33 2.35
C VAL A 50 -20.02 -0.92 2.41
N LYS A 51 -18.69 -0.81 2.29
CA LYS A 51 -17.97 0.45 2.42
C LYS A 51 -16.66 0.38 1.67
N PHE A 52 -16.25 1.48 1.07
CA PHE A 52 -14.90 1.63 0.56
C PHE A 52 -14.37 3.03 0.88
N ILE A 53 -13.05 3.15 0.89
CA ILE A 53 -12.34 4.42 0.98
C ILE A 53 -11.16 4.37 0.01
N THR A 54 -10.83 5.51 -0.58
CA THR A 54 -9.69 5.67 -1.48
C THR A 54 -8.84 6.84 -1.02
N ASN A 55 -7.54 6.78 -1.31
CA ASN A 55 -6.62 7.90 -1.22
C ASN A 55 -5.87 8.02 -2.54
N ASP A 56 -6.21 9.05 -3.32
CA ASP A 56 -5.64 9.35 -4.63
C ASP A 56 -4.88 10.70 -4.66
N LYS A 57 -4.80 11.39 -3.50
CA LYS A 57 -4.20 12.74 -3.41
C LYS A 57 -2.78 12.74 -2.89
N CYS A 58 -2.35 11.64 -2.26
CA CYS A 58 -1.05 11.56 -1.61
C CYS A 58 -0.33 10.28 -2.03
N ALA A 59 0.95 10.43 -2.40
CA ALA A 59 1.81 9.30 -2.74
C ALA A 59 2.16 8.42 -1.53
N SER A 60 2.01 8.94 -0.30
CA SER A 60 2.17 8.14 0.91
C SER A 60 1.08 7.08 0.98
N GLY A 61 1.48 5.82 1.16
CA GLY A 61 0.55 4.68 1.14
C GLY A 61 0.32 4.10 -0.26
N THR A 62 1.11 4.47 -1.27
CA THR A 62 1.01 3.92 -2.64
C THR A 62 2.35 3.38 -3.12
N GLY A 63 2.38 2.67 -4.24
CA GLY A 63 3.60 2.19 -4.88
C GLY A 63 4.60 3.30 -5.18
N ARG A 64 4.13 4.52 -5.49
CA ARG A 64 4.97 5.69 -5.72
C ARG A 64 5.86 6.04 -4.52
N PHE A 65 5.37 5.85 -3.30
CA PHE A 65 6.21 6.03 -2.10
C PHE A 65 7.37 5.04 -2.11
N LEU A 66 7.11 3.76 -2.37
CA LEU A 66 8.14 2.72 -2.42
C LEU A 66 9.14 2.96 -3.56
N GLU A 67 8.68 3.35 -4.75
CA GLU A 67 9.56 3.71 -5.88
C GLU A 67 10.55 4.82 -5.52
N VAL A 68 10.09 5.87 -4.83
CA VAL A 68 10.94 6.99 -4.42
C VAL A 68 12.00 6.53 -3.44
N MET A 69 11.62 5.73 -2.43
CA MET A 69 12.57 5.23 -1.43
C MET A 69 13.58 4.27 -2.03
N ALA A 70 13.13 3.30 -2.83
CA ALA A 70 14.00 2.36 -3.53
C ALA A 70 15.05 3.10 -4.37
N LYS A 71 14.62 4.12 -5.13
CA LYS A 71 15.53 4.94 -5.93
C LYS A 71 16.59 5.66 -5.08
N VAL A 72 16.21 6.25 -3.95
CA VAL A 72 17.17 6.93 -3.06
C VAL A 72 18.15 5.95 -2.42
N MET A 73 17.68 4.75 -2.09
CA MET A 73 18.50 3.68 -1.55
C MET A 73 19.34 2.95 -2.61
N ASN A 74 19.22 3.33 -3.89
CA ASN A 74 19.83 2.68 -5.04
C ASN A 74 19.51 1.17 -5.12
N LEU A 75 18.26 0.83 -4.83
CA LEU A 75 17.67 -0.50 -4.97
C LEU A 75 16.63 -0.51 -6.09
N LYS A 76 16.39 -1.68 -6.65
CA LYS A 76 15.19 -1.94 -7.43
C LYS A 76 14.00 -2.13 -6.48
N LEU A 77 12.80 -1.81 -6.96
CA LEU A 77 11.58 -1.92 -6.15
C LEU A 77 11.36 -3.36 -5.65
N GLU A 78 11.67 -4.34 -6.50
CA GLU A 78 11.51 -5.77 -6.21
C GLU A 78 12.46 -6.26 -5.10
N GLU A 79 13.55 -5.53 -4.84
CA GLU A 79 14.54 -5.87 -3.81
C GLU A 79 14.11 -5.39 -2.42
N MET A 80 13.18 -4.42 -2.33
CA MET A 80 12.75 -3.80 -1.06
C MET A 80 12.18 -4.82 -0.07
N GLY A 81 11.40 -5.80 -0.57
CA GLY A 81 10.80 -6.85 0.26
C GLY A 81 11.87 -7.72 0.92
N GLU A 82 12.70 -8.37 0.10
CA GLU A 82 13.78 -9.25 0.57
C GLU A 82 14.81 -8.52 1.45
N MET A 83 15.09 -7.25 1.14
CA MET A 83 16.00 -6.45 1.94
C MET A 83 15.43 -6.17 3.33
N SER A 84 14.14 -5.84 3.42
CA SER A 84 13.48 -5.59 4.71
C SER A 84 13.46 -6.81 5.64
N LEU A 85 13.37 -8.02 5.10
CA LEU A 85 13.34 -9.26 5.89
C LEU A 85 14.66 -9.56 6.61
N ARG A 86 15.76 -8.95 6.19
CA ARG A 86 17.09 -9.12 6.80
C ARG A 86 17.33 -8.16 7.96
N SER A 87 16.43 -7.20 8.18
CA SER A 87 16.54 -6.19 9.23
C SER A 87 16.62 -6.83 10.62
N LYS A 88 17.40 -6.20 11.49
CA LYS A 88 17.49 -6.54 12.92
C LYS A 88 16.96 -5.41 13.79
N HIS A 89 17.12 -4.18 13.34
CA HIS A 89 16.76 -2.97 14.07
C HIS A 89 16.10 -1.94 13.12
N PRO A 90 14.86 -2.19 12.67
CA PRO A 90 14.18 -1.32 11.71
C PRO A 90 14.17 0.14 12.16
N VAL A 91 14.47 1.06 11.24
CA VAL A 91 14.38 2.50 11.55
C VAL A 91 12.92 2.91 11.73
N THR A 92 12.68 3.90 12.59
CA THR A 92 11.36 4.50 12.77
C THR A 92 11.34 5.88 12.14
N PHE A 93 10.52 6.07 11.12
CA PHE A 93 10.32 7.36 10.45
C PHE A 93 9.41 8.25 11.29
N ALA A 94 9.75 9.54 11.36
CA ALA A 94 8.90 10.53 12.05
C ALA A 94 7.64 10.87 11.25
N SER A 95 7.69 10.72 9.92
CA SER A 95 6.59 11.02 9.01
C SER A 95 6.55 10.06 7.84
N ALA A 96 5.34 9.66 7.43
CA ALA A 96 5.12 8.87 6.22
C ALA A 96 4.94 9.75 4.96
N CYS A 97 4.98 11.08 5.09
CA CYS A 97 4.96 11.97 3.92
C CYS A 97 6.18 11.69 3.05
N THR A 98 5.97 11.39 1.76
CA THR A 98 7.03 10.91 0.86
C THR A 98 8.24 11.83 0.82
N VAL A 99 8.07 13.16 0.85
CA VAL A 99 9.20 14.11 0.81
C VAL A 99 10.01 14.07 2.11
N TRP A 100 9.33 13.97 3.25
CA TRP A 100 10.00 13.92 4.56
C TRP A 100 10.66 12.56 4.81
N ALA A 101 9.95 11.47 4.52
CA ALA A 101 10.52 10.12 4.57
C ALA A 101 11.74 9.99 3.65
N GLN A 102 11.73 10.63 2.48
CA GLN A 102 12.89 10.64 1.58
C GLN A 102 14.10 11.34 2.23
N ALA A 103 13.88 12.48 2.89
CA ALA A 103 14.94 13.19 3.62
C ALA A 103 15.49 12.33 4.78
N ASP A 104 14.62 11.67 5.54
CA ASP A 104 15.00 10.75 6.61
C ASP A 104 15.83 9.56 6.08
N VAL A 105 15.44 8.97 4.94
CA VAL A 105 16.22 7.91 4.28
C VAL A 105 17.62 8.40 3.92
N ILE A 106 17.74 9.59 3.31
CA ILE A 106 19.05 10.17 2.96
C ILE A 106 19.90 10.36 4.22
N GLN A 107 19.30 10.85 5.30
CA GLN A 107 19.99 11.03 6.57
C GLN A 107 20.51 9.69 7.12
N HIS A 108 19.66 8.66 7.17
CA HIS A 108 20.07 7.33 7.64
C HIS A 108 21.17 6.70 6.78
N LEU A 109 21.14 6.91 5.46
CA LEU A 109 22.22 6.47 4.57
C LEU A 109 23.54 7.19 4.89
N ASN A 110 23.50 8.51 5.13
CA ASN A 110 24.69 9.28 5.53
C ASN A 110 25.24 8.83 6.89
N ASP A 111 24.36 8.46 7.81
CA ASP A 111 24.70 7.92 9.14
C ASP A 111 25.15 6.44 9.08
N LYS A 112 25.23 5.86 7.88
CA LYS A 112 25.66 4.48 7.61
C LYS A 112 24.80 3.44 8.33
N VAL A 113 23.50 3.72 8.51
CA VAL A 113 22.54 2.74 8.99
C VAL A 113 22.45 1.60 7.96
N PRO A 114 22.39 0.32 8.40
CA PRO A 114 22.24 -0.80 7.48
C PRO A 114 21.02 -0.64 6.58
N ILE A 115 21.18 -0.93 5.28
CA ILE A 115 20.14 -0.69 4.27
C ILE A 115 18.89 -1.55 4.51
N GLU A 116 19.07 -2.74 5.09
CA GLU A 116 18.01 -3.64 5.54
C GLU A 116 17.12 -3.00 6.61
N ASP A 117 17.71 -2.28 7.55
CA ASP A 117 16.99 -1.61 8.63
C ASP A 117 16.21 -0.40 8.12
N ILE A 118 16.78 0.32 7.14
CA ILE A 118 16.08 1.41 6.43
C ILE A 118 14.90 0.84 5.62
N ALA A 119 15.11 -0.24 4.86
CA ALA A 119 14.08 -0.88 4.04
C ALA A 119 12.90 -1.36 4.88
N ALA A 120 13.17 -1.99 6.03
CA ALA A 120 12.14 -2.39 6.98
C ALA A 120 11.37 -1.20 7.55
N GLY A 121 12.04 -0.10 7.88
CA GLY A 121 11.37 1.13 8.30
C GLY A 121 10.44 1.70 7.23
N VAL A 122 10.87 1.68 5.96
CA VAL A 122 10.06 2.17 4.82
C VAL A 122 8.79 1.32 4.67
N ASN A 123 8.92 0.00 4.73
CA ASN A 123 7.78 -0.92 4.66
C ASN A 123 6.85 -0.76 5.87
N ASN A 124 7.38 -0.51 7.08
CA ASN A 124 6.59 -0.23 8.27
C ASN A 124 5.81 1.09 8.14
N ALA A 125 6.43 2.15 7.60
CA ALA A 125 5.76 3.43 7.36
C ALA A 125 4.62 3.27 6.34
N MET A 126 4.85 2.51 5.27
CA MET A 126 3.84 2.15 4.27
C MET A 126 2.67 1.38 4.91
N ALA A 127 2.97 0.32 5.66
CA ALA A 127 1.98 -0.52 6.33
C ALA A 127 1.15 0.26 7.37
N SER A 128 1.77 1.15 8.14
CA SER A 128 1.09 2.01 9.11
C SER A 128 0.10 2.97 8.43
N ARG A 129 0.51 3.57 7.30
CA ARG A 129 -0.37 4.45 6.51
C ARG A 129 -1.58 3.68 5.98
N MET A 130 -1.37 2.47 5.46
CA MET A 130 -2.44 1.62 4.95
C MET A 130 -3.36 1.10 6.05
N SER A 131 -2.81 0.72 7.19
CA SER A 131 -3.58 0.31 8.37
C SER A 131 -4.51 1.43 8.83
N THR A 132 -4.03 2.68 8.83
CA THR A 132 -4.87 3.85 9.15
C THR A 132 -6.02 4.02 8.16
N LEU A 133 -5.77 3.86 6.86
CA LEU A 133 -6.82 3.92 5.84
C LEU A 133 -7.85 2.80 6.06
N ALA A 134 -7.39 1.57 6.26
CA ALA A 134 -8.25 0.40 6.41
C ALA A 134 -9.05 0.41 7.73
N ASN A 135 -8.52 0.98 8.81
CA ASN A 135 -9.28 1.16 10.04
C ASN A 135 -10.53 2.03 9.86
N ASN A 136 -10.52 2.98 8.90
CA ASN A 136 -11.67 3.85 8.64
C ASN A 136 -12.87 3.12 8.01
N ILE A 137 -12.70 1.91 7.46
CA ILE A 137 -13.80 1.12 6.91
C ILE A 137 -14.44 0.17 7.93
N GLY A 138 -13.83 0.02 9.11
CA GLY A 138 -14.24 -0.93 10.15
C GLY A 138 -13.80 -2.35 9.78
N LEU A 139 -12.53 -2.66 9.98
CA LEU A 139 -11.91 -3.93 9.57
C LEU A 139 -12.69 -5.16 10.05
N GLU A 140 -12.84 -6.12 9.15
CA GLU A 140 -13.31 -7.47 9.46
C GLU A 140 -12.22 -8.49 9.10
N SER A 141 -12.20 -9.62 9.81
CA SER A 141 -11.28 -10.74 9.57
C SER A 141 -11.43 -11.30 8.15
N ASP A 142 -10.42 -12.06 7.71
CA ASP A 142 -10.25 -12.49 6.32
C ASP A 142 -10.00 -11.31 5.38
N VAL A 143 -8.74 -10.85 5.47
CA VAL A 143 -8.18 -9.73 4.71
C VAL A 143 -7.46 -10.26 3.47
N CYS A 144 -7.76 -9.67 2.32
CA CYS A 144 -6.98 -9.81 1.09
C CYS A 144 -6.22 -8.49 0.84
N VAL A 145 -4.96 -8.59 0.44
CA VAL A 145 -4.13 -7.45 -0.02
C VAL A 145 -3.72 -7.72 -1.46
#